data_AF-A0A9D7W1Y2-F1
#
_entry.id   AF-A0A9D7W1Y2-F1
#
_cell.length_a   1.000
_cell.length_b   1.000
_cell.length_c   1.000
_cell.angle_alpha   90.00
_cell.angle_beta   90.00
_cell.angle_gamma   90.00
#
_symmetry.space_group_name_H-M   'P 1'
#
loop_
_entity.id
_entity.type
_entity.pdbx_description
1 polymer ?
#
loop_
_entity_poly.entity_id
_entity_poly.type
_entity_poly.pdbx_seq_one_letter_code
_entity_poly.pdbx_strand_id
1 'polypeptide(L)'
;MTPKNRRLLWIGDIHQTAEFCHVADAIGSDIEMQEYPNVDVALNATTGNEPAPTLICLTETHPGQIQFHDVLRLVHHWPLSRIVAVGSCLSDGRRRSGPVVDGILEVPWHDLPSRMQVWLQRLDSGAPSSLTHAPTSRREERWLAEVIEAQTSCHSVNQSAQATVTVAASSKSMTEAVGELVTASGGILVHSVTGKPAIQDTADVIFWDLDESPKSQLEWIRLLTSQKPTRALALLCSFPRSDTAQAAMEAGATAVLGRPTDCEAIRGVLCMAQTALLATS
;
A
#
# COMPACT_ATOMS: atom_id res chain seq x y z
N MET A 1 1.53 19.98 8.33
CA MET A 1 1.32 19.46 9.70
C MET A 1 2.55 18.64 10.05
N THR A 2 3.21 18.92 11.17
CA THR A 2 4.35 18.15 11.67
C THR A 2 3.92 16.69 11.88
N PRO A 3 4.73 15.67 11.51
CA PRO A 3 4.39 14.30 11.82
C PRO A 3 4.27 14.18 13.35
N LYS A 4 3.17 13.59 13.83
CA LYS A 4 3.15 12.98 15.17
C LYS A 4 4.32 12.00 15.20
N ASN A 5 5.07 11.90 16.30
CA ASN A 5 6.20 10.98 16.49
C ASN A 5 5.80 9.53 16.14
N ARG A 6 5.85 9.18 14.85
CA ARG A 6 5.51 7.87 14.31
C ARG A 6 6.83 7.20 14.01
N ARG A 7 7.04 6.05 14.64
CA ARG A 7 8.27 5.27 14.48
C ARG A 7 7.94 3.91 13.88
N LEU A 8 8.62 3.56 12.81
CA LEU A 8 8.61 2.24 12.19
C LEU A 8 9.92 1.53 12.52
N LEU A 9 9.84 0.35 13.11
CA LEU A 9 10.97 -0.57 13.12
C LEU A 9 10.91 -1.47 11.88
N TRP A 10 11.93 -1.37 11.04
CA TRP A 10 12.14 -2.30 9.94
C TRP A 10 13.07 -3.41 10.40
N ILE A 11 12.60 -4.65 10.41
CA ILE A 11 13.38 -5.81 10.83
C ILE A 11 13.65 -6.72 9.62
N GLY A 12 14.93 -6.88 9.32
CA GLY A 12 15.46 -7.51 8.12
C GLY A 12 16.31 -6.51 7.31
N ASP A 13 17.06 -7.01 6.34
CA ASP A 13 17.98 -6.19 5.54
C ASP A 13 17.22 -5.48 4.41
N ILE A 14 17.07 -4.15 4.52
CA ILE A 14 16.41 -3.32 3.50
C ILE A 14 17.13 -3.42 2.15
N HIS A 15 18.45 -3.52 2.19
CA HIS A 15 19.31 -3.50 1.01
C HIS A 15 19.43 -4.87 0.33
N GLN A 16 18.86 -5.92 0.91
CA GLN A 16 18.89 -7.26 0.35
C GLN A 16 18.15 -7.36 -0.98
N THR A 17 17.09 -6.56 -1.19
CA THR A 17 16.29 -6.59 -2.42
C THR A 17 15.92 -5.19 -2.88
N ALA A 18 15.83 -4.99 -4.20
CA ALA A 18 15.34 -3.74 -4.79
C ALA A 18 13.90 -3.42 -4.38
N GLU A 19 13.08 -4.45 -4.12
CA GLU A 19 11.72 -4.30 -3.57
C GLU A 19 11.70 -3.53 -2.26
N PHE A 20 12.59 -3.89 -1.33
CA PHE A 20 12.61 -3.30 0.01
C PHE A 20 13.19 -1.90 0.00
N CYS A 21 14.26 -1.65 -0.78
CA CYS A 21 14.73 -0.28 -1.04
C CYS A 21 13.60 0.60 -1.57
N HIS A 22 12.84 0.12 -2.55
CA HIS A 22 11.73 0.89 -3.13
C HIS A 22 10.66 1.24 -2.09
N VAL A 23 10.29 0.27 -1.26
CA VAL A 23 9.31 0.50 -0.19
C VAL A 23 9.84 1.50 0.82
N ALA A 24 11.08 1.33 1.28
CA ALA A 24 11.74 2.23 2.22
C ALA A 24 11.76 3.68 1.71
N ASP A 25 12.15 3.87 0.44
CA ASP A 25 12.16 5.18 -0.21
C ASP A 25 10.76 5.79 -0.29
N ALA A 26 9.75 4.96 -0.62
CA ALA A 26 8.37 5.41 -0.80
C ALA A 26 7.68 5.82 0.51
N ILE A 27 8.00 5.18 1.64
CA ILE A 27 7.38 5.48 2.95
C ILE A 27 8.24 6.37 3.85
N GLY A 28 9.51 6.58 3.50
CA GLY A 28 10.48 7.27 4.35
C GLY A 28 10.11 8.73 4.68
N SER A 29 9.25 9.36 3.86
CA SER A 29 8.71 10.70 4.13
C SER A 29 7.54 10.70 5.12
N ASP A 30 6.87 9.57 5.33
CA ASP A 30 5.62 9.50 6.09
C ASP A 30 5.79 9.05 7.54
N ILE A 31 6.89 8.33 7.82
CA ILE A 31 7.19 7.71 9.11
C ILE A 31 8.70 7.67 9.36
N GLU A 32 9.13 7.91 10.60
CA GLU A 32 10.54 7.77 10.98
C GLU A 32 10.89 6.28 11.04
N MET A 33 11.80 5.85 10.16
CA MET A 33 12.17 4.44 10.04
C MET A 33 13.52 4.16 10.72
N GLN A 34 13.55 3.09 11.52
CA GLN A 34 14.75 2.57 12.15
C GLN A 34 14.95 1.11 11.75
N GLU A 35 16.11 0.81 11.18
CA GLU A 35 16.43 -0.51 10.63
C GLU A 35 17.20 -1.37 11.63
N TYR A 36 16.83 -2.65 11.67
CA TYR A 36 17.55 -3.69 12.39
C TYR A 36 17.64 -4.96 11.53
N PRO A 37 18.80 -5.64 11.50
CA PRO A 37 18.97 -6.82 10.66
C PRO A 37 18.14 -8.03 11.11
N ASN A 38 17.77 -8.10 12.39
CA ASN A 38 16.96 -9.18 12.96
C ASN A 38 16.34 -8.76 14.31
N VAL A 39 15.46 -9.62 14.84
CA VAL A 39 14.72 -9.38 16.09
C VAL A 39 15.64 -9.31 17.30
N ASP A 40 16.71 -10.11 17.36
CA ASP A 40 17.66 -10.06 18.49
C ASP A 40 18.34 -8.70 18.59
N VAL A 41 18.81 -8.17 17.46
CA VAL A 41 19.45 -6.86 17.41
C VAL A 41 18.46 -5.75 17.75
N ALA A 42 17.22 -5.81 17.23
CA ALA A 42 16.18 -4.83 17.54
C ALA A 42 15.88 -4.76 19.04
N LEU A 43 15.70 -5.92 19.69
CA LEU A 43 15.39 -6.01 21.13
C LEU A 43 16.56 -5.62 22.02
N ASN A 44 17.81 -5.88 21.58
CA ASN A 44 19.01 -5.51 22.35
C ASN A 44 19.36 -4.02 22.22
N ALA A 45 19.05 -3.41 21.09
CA ALA A 45 19.36 -2.01 20.81
C ALA A 45 18.42 -1.03 21.50
N THR A 46 17.23 -1.48 21.89
CA THR A 46 16.20 -0.64 22.50
C THR A 46 16.23 -0.76 24.01
N THR A 47 16.36 0.38 24.68
CA THR A 47 16.30 0.43 26.15
C THR A 47 14.85 0.56 26.61
N GLY A 48 14.52 0.08 27.81
CA GLY A 48 13.15 0.12 28.34
C GLY A 48 12.54 1.52 28.52
N ASN A 49 13.32 2.58 28.32
CA ASN A 49 12.87 3.97 28.38
C ASN A 49 12.51 4.56 27.00
N GLU A 50 12.77 3.86 25.91
CA GLU A 50 12.37 4.33 24.58
C GLU A 50 10.87 4.15 24.34
N PRO A 51 10.22 5.12 23.66
CA PRO A 51 8.81 5.00 23.33
C PRO A 51 8.56 3.80 22.41
N ALA A 52 7.51 3.03 22.65
CA ALA A 52 7.18 1.89 21.78
C ALA A 52 6.98 2.36 20.33
N PRO A 53 7.48 1.59 19.33
CA PRO A 53 7.28 1.95 17.94
C PRO A 53 5.80 1.89 17.57
N THR A 54 5.39 2.69 16.60
CA THR A 54 4.01 2.68 16.08
C THR A 54 3.75 1.40 15.29
N LEU A 55 4.72 1.02 14.45
CA LEU A 55 4.65 -0.13 13.55
C LEU A 55 5.97 -0.90 13.60
N ILE A 56 5.89 -2.22 13.44
CA ILE A 56 7.03 -3.11 13.25
C ILE A 56 6.79 -3.87 11.95
N CYS A 57 7.65 -3.67 10.97
CA CYS A 57 7.67 -4.41 9.71
C CYS A 57 8.69 -5.54 9.80
N LEU A 58 8.22 -6.78 9.77
CA LEU A 58 9.06 -7.96 9.62
C LEU A 58 9.20 -8.25 8.14
N THR A 59 10.42 -8.31 7.64
CA THR A 59 10.64 -8.48 6.20
C THR A 59 11.18 -9.85 5.86
N GLU A 60 10.63 -10.44 4.81
CA GLU A 60 10.93 -11.80 4.40
C GLU A 60 11.29 -11.84 2.92
N THR A 61 12.57 -12.07 2.64
CA THR A 61 13.05 -12.30 1.27
C THR A 61 12.74 -13.71 0.78
N HIS A 62 12.64 -14.67 1.70
CA HIS A 62 12.34 -16.07 1.40
C HIS A 62 11.35 -16.66 2.40
N PRO A 63 10.37 -17.46 1.96
CA PRO A 63 9.44 -18.15 2.86
C PRO A 63 10.12 -18.86 4.03
N GLY A 64 9.68 -18.56 5.25
CA GLY A 64 10.08 -19.21 6.50
C GLY A 64 11.19 -18.50 7.27
N GLN A 65 11.60 -17.29 6.88
CA GLN A 65 12.56 -16.49 7.66
C GLN A 65 11.89 -15.91 8.92
N ILE A 66 10.62 -15.52 8.84
CA ILE A 66 9.90 -15.02 10.01
C ILE A 66 9.36 -16.21 10.80
N GLN A 67 9.82 -16.33 12.05
CA GLN A 67 9.38 -17.37 12.98
C GLN A 67 8.34 -16.81 13.95
N PHE A 68 7.31 -17.60 14.27
CA PHE A 68 6.26 -17.19 15.22
C PHE A 68 6.81 -16.85 16.61
N HIS A 69 7.87 -17.53 17.03
CA HIS A 69 8.57 -17.22 18.29
C HIS A 69 9.08 -15.77 18.34
N ASP A 70 9.58 -15.24 17.23
CA ASP A 70 10.08 -13.87 17.16
C ASP A 70 8.96 -12.84 17.29
N VAL A 71 7.79 -13.15 16.74
CA VAL A 71 6.57 -12.35 16.90
C VAL A 71 6.18 -12.25 18.36
N LEU A 72 6.15 -13.38 19.08
CA LEU A 72 5.80 -13.40 20.51
C LEU A 72 6.75 -12.54 21.34
N ARG A 73 8.05 -12.57 21.02
CA ARG A 73 9.04 -11.74 21.70
C ARG A 73 8.80 -10.25 21.47
N LEU A 74 8.48 -9.86 20.24
CA LEU A 74 8.15 -8.48 19.89
C LEU A 74 6.85 -8.02 20.55
N VAL A 75 5.80 -8.84 20.56
CA VAL A 75 4.54 -8.53 21.26
C VAL A 75 4.76 -8.41 22.76
N HIS A 76 5.61 -9.25 23.36
CA HIS A 76 5.93 -9.15 24.78
C HIS A 76 6.69 -7.85 25.10
N HIS A 77 7.61 -7.45 24.23
CA HIS A 77 8.42 -6.25 24.43
C HIS A 77 7.66 -4.96 24.11
N TRP A 78 6.85 -4.96 23.05
CA TRP A 78 6.02 -3.84 22.62
C TRP A 78 4.56 -4.26 22.36
N PRO A 79 3.75 -4.44 23.42
CA PRO A 79 2.40 -5.00 23.31
C PRO A 79 1.40 -4.10 22.56
N LEU A 80 1.71 -2.81 22.41
CA LEU A 80 0.86 -1.85 21.69
C LEU A 80 1.33 -1.58 20.26
N SER A 81 2.50 -2.09 19.86
CA SER A 81 2.98 -1.91 18.49
C SER A 81 2.22 -2.82 17.54
N ARG A 82 1.91 -2.32 16.35
CA ARG A 82 1.31 -3.13 15.29
C ARG A 82 2.40 -3.85 14.53
N ILE A 83 2.22 -5.14 14.27
CA ILE A 83 3.21 -5.98 13.58
C ILE A 83 2.64 -6.41 12.23
N VAL A 84 3.40 -6.16 11.17
CA VAL A 84 3.08 -6.61 9.81
C VAL A 84 4.27 -7.37 9.24
N ALA A 85 3.98 -8.32 8.35
CA ALA A 85 5.00 -9.01 7.57
C ALA A 85 4.98 -8.49 6.13
N VAL A 86 6.14 -8.15 5.59
CA VAL A 86 6.31 -7.64 4.24
C VAL A 86 7.07 -8.65 3.41
N GLY A 87 6.41 -9.16 2.37
CA GLY A 87 6.99 -10.15 1.46
C GLY A 87 7.58 -9.53 0.21
N SER A 88 8.79 -9.98 -0.15
CA SER A 88 9.42 -9.82 -1.47
C SER A 88 8.62 -10.52 -2.58
N CYS A 89 9.04 -10.34 -3.83
CA CYS A 89 8.50 -11.04 -5.00
C CYS A 89 8.56 -12.57 -4.90
N LEU A 90 9.53 -13.11 -4.15
CA LEU A 90 9.71 -14.56 -3.99
C LEU A 90 8.83 -15.12 -2.87
N SER A 91 8.57 -14.34 -1.82
CA SER A 91 7.65 -14.73 -0.75
C SER A 91 6.17 -14.49 -1.12
N ASP A 92 5.86 -13.68 -2.12
CA ASP A 92 4.48 -13.50 -2.62
C ASP A 92 3.85 -14.82 -3.13
N GLY A 93 4.67 -15.75 -3.64
CA GLY A 93 4.21 -17.10 -4.01
C GLY A 93 3.70 -17.93 -2.81
N ARG A 94 4.27 -17.72 -1.61
CA ARG A 94 3.85 -18.38 -0.36
C ARG A 94 2.46 -17.93 0.07
N ARG A 95 2.08 -16.68 -0.21
CA ARG A 95 0.72 -16.16 0.09
C ARG A 95 -0.37 -16.94 -0.65
N ARG A 96 -0.03 -17.70 -1.70
CA ARG A 96 -0.96 -18.53 -2.47
C ARG A 96 -1.06 -19.98 -1.97
N SER A 97 -0.04 -20.54 -1.31
CA SER A 97 0.00 -21.99 -1.00
C SER A 97 0.86 -22.42 0.20
N GLY A 98 1.54 -21.50 0.88
CA GLY A 98 2.41 -21.79 2.01
C GLY A 98 1.79 -21.44 3.36
N PRO A 99 2.38 -21.94 4.47
CA PRO A 99 1.90 -21.63 5.81
C PRO A 99 2.14 -20.13 6.10
N VAL A 100 1.13 -19.40 6.54
CA VAL A 100 1.28 -17.99 6.96
C VAL A 100 1.79 -17.91 8.40
N VAL A 101 2.36 -16.77 8.79
CA VAL A 101 2.65 -16.52 10.22
C VAL A 101 1.35 -16.15 10.92
N ASP A 102 0.89 -17.01 11.84
CA ASP A 102 -0.39 -16.84 12.52
C ASP A 102 -0.46 -15.49 13.25
N GLY A 103 -1.59 -14.80 13.10
CA GLY A 103 -1.85 -13.54 13.79
C GLY A 103 -1.15 -12.30 13.22
N ILE A 104 -0.37 -12.43 12.14
CA ILE A 104 0.26 -11.28 11.47
C ILE A 104 -0.41 -10.98 10.13
N LEU A 105 -0.59 -9.69 9.85
CA LEU A 105 -0.99 -9.22 8.53
C LEU A 105 0.20 -9.28 7.57
N GLU A 106 0.12 -10.15 6.56
CA GLU A 106 1.09 -10.23 5.47
C GLU A 106 0.69 -9.33 4.29
N VAL A 107 1.59 -8.42 3.91
CA VAL A 107 1.41 -7.43 2.85
C VAL A 107 2.50 -7.59 1.78
N PRO A 108 2.17 -7.59 0.49
CA PRO A 108 3.18 -7.51 -0.56
C PRO A 108 3.92 -6.20 -0.50
N TRP A 109 5.21 -6.23 -0.81
CA TRP A 109 6.03 -5.02 -0.91
C TRP A 109 5.35 -3.92 -1.76
N HIS A 110 4.71 -4.27 -2.88
CA HIS A 110 4.14 -3.30 -3.82
C HIS A 110 2.84 -2.64 -3.31
N ASP A 111 2.08 -3.31 -2.44
CA ASP A 111 0.88 -2.72 -1.83
C ASP A 111 1.23 -1.84 -0.61
N LEU A 112 2.37 -2.12 0.05
CA LEU A 112 2.69 -1.53 1.35
C LEU A 112 2.70 0.01 1.34
N PRO A 113 3.30 0.71 0.35
CA PRO A 113 3.30 2.17 0.35
C PRO A 113 1.89 2.76 0.33
N SER A 114 1.00 2.19 -0.49
CA SER A 114 -0.39 2.65 -0.56
C SER A 114 -1.15 2.36 0.73
N ARG A 115 -1.01 1.16 1.30
CA ARG A 115 -1.65 0.81 2.58
C ARG A 115 -1.14 1.65 3.74
N MET A 116 0.16 1.96 3.77
CA MET A 116 0.78 2.78 4.80
C MET A 116 0.09 4.14 4.90
N GLN A 117 -0.22 4.78 3.78
CA GLN A 117 -0.95 6.05 3.75
C GLN A 117 -2.30 5.97 4.48
N VAL A 118 -3.05 4.90 4.21
CA VAL A 118 -4.34 4.67 4.87
C VAL A 118 -4.15 4.37 6.36
N TRP A 119 -3.20 3.51 6.71
CA TRP A 119 -2.94 3.14 8.10
C TRP A 119 -2.55 4.35 8.93
N LEU A 120 -1.62 5.16 8.46
CA LEU A 120 -1.17 6.34 9.18
C LEU A 120 -2.28 7.38 9.34
N GLN A 121 -3.07 7.61 8.30
CA GLN A 121 -4.24 8.49 8.38
C GLN A 121 -5.27 7.99 9.38
N ARG A 122 -5.56 6.68 9.37
CA ARG A 122 -6.57 6.07 10.25
C ARG A 122 -6.09 5.96 11.70
N LEU A 123 -4.82 5.65 11.93
CA LEU A 123 -4.21 5.72 13.26
C LEU A 123 -4.34 7.13 13.86
N ASP A 124 -4.17 8.16 13.05
CA ASP A 124 -4.28 9.54 13.50
C ASP A 124 -5.69 9.98 13.85
N SER A 125 -6.69 9.48 13.12
CA SER A 125 -8.10 9.76 13.35
C SER A 125 -8.75 8.81 14.37
N GLY A 126 -8.03 7.77 14.79
CA GLY A 126 -8.59 6.67 15.59
C GLY A 126 -9.57 5.79 14.81
N ALA A 127 -9.63 5.94 13.48
CA ALA A 127 -10.45 5.10 12.64
C ALA A 127 -9.83 3.68 12.56
N PRO A 128 -10.67 2.64 12.56
CA PRO A 128 -10.22 1.27 12.35
C PRO A 128 -9.64 1.07 10.94
N SER A 129 -8.67 0.15 10.76
CA SER A 129 -8.05 -0.27 9.49
C SER A 129 -7.64 -1.73 9.54
N SER A 130 -7.20 -2.33 8.42
CA SER A 130 -6.71 -3.72 8.41
C SER A 130 -5.62 -3.97 9.47
N LEU A 131 -4.84 -2.93 9.81
CA LEU A 131 -3.79 -2.93 10.82
C LEU A 131 -4.31 -2.99 12.27
N THR A 132 -5.54 -2.54 12.54
CA THR A 132 -6.12 -2.50 13.89
C THR A 132 -7.09 -3.65 14.15
N HIS A 133 -7.36 -4.49 13.15
CA HIS A 133 -8.19 -5.67 13.32
C HIS A 133 -7.53 -6.70 14.22
N ALA A 134 -8.35 -7.58 14.82
CA ALA A 134 -7.82 -8.64 15.65
C ALA A 134 -6.89 -9.55 14.82
N PRO A 135 -5.74 -9.98 15.37
CA PRO A 135 -4.84 -10.95 14.75
C PRO A 135 -5.55 -12.20 14.22
N THR A 136 -6.60 -12.64 14.93
CA THR A 136 -7.41 -13.82 14.61
C THR A 136 -8.42 -13.59 13.49
N SER A 137 -8.66 -12.35 13.07
CA SER A 137 -9.62 -12.05 12.01
C SER A 137 -9.12 -12.61 10.68
N ARG A 138 -9.99 -13.30 9.95
CA ARG A 138 -9.67 -13.81 8.60
C ARG A 138 -9.68 -12.68 7.58
N ARG A 139 -9.14 -12.95 6.39
CA ARG A 139 -9.11 -11.95 5.30
C ARG A 139 -10.51 -11.44 4.96
N GLU A 140 -11.46 -12.35 4.81
CA GLU A 140 -12.85 -12.05 4.49
C GLU A 140 -13.54 -11.22 5.58
N GLU A 141 -13.20 -11.45 6.85
CA GLU A 141 -13.75 -10.68 7.98
C GLU A 141 -13.20 -9.26 8.01
N ARG A 142 -11.91 -9.09 7.72
CA ARG A 142 -11.27 -7.77 7.59
C ARG A 142 -11.86 -6.99 6.42
N TRP A 143 -12.05 -7.64 5.27
CA TRP A 143 -12.73 -7.03 4.12
C TRP A 143 -14.16 -6.61 4.44
N LEU A 144 -14.94 -7.45 5.12
CA LEU A 144 -16.30 -7.11 5.52
C LEU A 144 -16.32 -5.91 6.47
N ALA A 145 -15.41 -5.87 7.45
CA ALA A 145 -15.30 -4.76 8.39
C ALA A 145 -14.92 -3.45 7.67
N GLU A 146 -13.97 -3.48 6.73
CA GLU A 146 -13.60 -2.32 5.92
C GLU A 146 -14.78 -1.77 5.09
N VAL A 147 -15.62 -2.64 4.53
CA VAL A 147 -16.81 -2.24 3.78
C VAL A 147 -17.84 -1.56 4.69
N ILE A 148 -18.08 -2.11 5.88
CA ILE A 148 -19.00 -1.53 6.88
C ILE A 148 -18.49 -0.15 7.35
N GLU A 149 -17.18 -0.02 7.56
CA GLU A 149 -16.53 1.24 7.92
C GLU A 149 -16.59 2.28 6.80
N ALA A 150 -16.39 1.86 5.55
CA ALA A 150 -16.50 2.74 4.40
C ALA A 150 -17.92 3.29 4.25
N GLN A 151 -18.94 2.46 4.46
CA GLN A 151 -20.35 2.87 4.43
C GLN A 151 -20.68 3.88 5.53
N THR A 152 -20.18 3.65 6.75
CA THR A 152 -20.42 4.55 7.89
C THR A 152 -19.64 5.85 7.78
N SER A 153 -18.44 5.82 7.20
CA SER A 153 -17.58 7.00 6.99
C SER A 153 -17.99 7.83 5.77
N CYS A 154 -18.62 7.24 4.76
CA CYS A 154 -19.15 7.94 3.58
C CYS A 154 -20.17 9.04 3.92
N HIS A 155 -20.78 8.99 5.11
CA HIS A 155 -21.69 10.04 5.58
C HIS A 155 -20.96 11.26 6.20
N SER A 156 -19.65 11.20 6.44
CA SER A 156 -18.89 12.22 7.18
C SER A 156 -17.78 12.91 6.37
N VAL A 157 -17.44 12.44 5.17
CA VAL A 157 -16.38 13.06 4.35
C VAL A 157 -16.99 14.17 3.49
N ASN A 158 -16.45 15.39 3.59
CA ASN A 158 -16.78 16.50 2.68
C ASN A 158 -16.62 16.04 1.23
N GLN A 159 -17.74 15.90 0.52
CA GLN A 159 -17.79 15.45 -0.89
C GLN A 159 -16.94 16.32 -1.82
N SER A 160 -16.63 17.56 -1.43
CA SER A 160 -15.79 18.50 -2.18
C SER A 160 -14.30 18.13 -2.25
N ALA A 161 -13.84 17.11 -1.51
CA ALA A 161 -12.44 16.69 -1.46
C ALA A 161 -12.18 15.32 -2.10
N GLN A 162 -13.18 14.69 -2.71
CA GLN A 162 -13.02 13.38 -3.34
C GLN A 162 -12.31 13.51 -4.69
N ALA A 163 -11.28 12.68 -4.90
CA ALA A 163 -10.53 12.68 -6.16
C ALA A 163 -11.38 12.10 -7.30
N THR A 164 -11.34 12.76 -8.46
CA THR A 164 -11.94 12.22 -9.70
C THR A 164 -11.06 11.12 -10.28
N VAL A 165 -11.68 10.05 -10.76
CA VAL A 165 -10.99 8.82 -11.15
C VAL A 165 -11.39 8.35 -12.54
N THR A 166 -10.40 8.08 -13.37
CA THR A 166 -10.56 7.28 -14.59
C THR A 166 -10.04 5.87 -14.36
N VAL A 167 -10.79 4.88 -14.80
CA VAL A 167 -10.36 3.48 -14.84
C VAL A 167 -10.12 3.06 -16.28
N ALA A 168 -8.95 2.49 -16.55
CA ALA A 168 -8.60 1.90 -17.83
C ALA A 168 -8.25 0.41 -17.66
N ALA A 169 -8.75 -0.46 -18.54
CA ALA A 169 -8.44 -1.89 -18.51
C ALA A 169 -8.61 -2.52 -19.90
N SER A 170 -8.06 -3.71 -20.12
CA SER A 170 -8.14 -4.40 -21.42
C SER A 170 -9.54 -4.81 -21.85
N SER A 171 -10.47 -4.94 -20.89
CA SER A 171 -11.84 -5.41 -21.12
C SER A 171 -12.84 -4.57 -20.34
N LYS A 172 -14.07 -4.51 -20.85
CA LYS A 172 -15.18 -3.80 -20.20
C LYS A 172 -15.49 -4.36 -18.81
N SER A 173 -15.50 -5.70 -18.67
CA SER A 173 -15.73 -6.36 -17.39
C SER A 173 -14.69 -5.98 -16.35
N MET A 174 -13.43 -5.83 -16.75
CA MET A 174 -12.38 -5.40 -15.81
C MET A 174 -12.50 -3.92 -15.47
N THR A 175 -12.86 -3.05 -16.42
CA THR A 175 -13.13 -1.64 -16.09
C THR A 175 -14.31 -1.49 -15.13
N GLU A 176 -15.34 -2.32 -15.26
CA GLU A 176 -16.49 -2.34 -14.35
C GLU A 176 -16.06 -2.80 -12.95
N ALA A 177 -15.34 -3.94 -12.86
CA ALA A 177 -14.88 -4.48 -11.57
C ALA A 177 -13.93 -3.51 -10.82
N VAL A 178 -12.96 -2.92 -11.51
CA VAL A 178 -12.05 -1.93 -10.91
C VAL A 178 -12.81 -0.64 -10.58
N GLY A 179 -13.76 -0.22 -11.42
CA GLY A 179 -14.62 0.94 -11.16
C GLY A 179 -15.47 0.80 -9.91
N GLU A 180 -16.04 -0.39 -9.67
CA GLU A 180 -16.76 -0.72 -8.44
C GLU A 180 -15.84 -0.66 -7.22
N LEU A 181 -14.63 -1.20 -7.33
CA LEU A 181 -13.64 -1.15 -6.25
C LEU A 181 -13.20 0.28 -5.91
N VAL A 182 -12.98 1.12 -6.93
CA VAL A 182 -12.69 2.55 -6.78
C VAL A 182 -13.84 3.26 -6.05
N THR A 183 -15.08 3.00 -6.47
CA THR A 183 -16.27 3.61 -5.88
C THR A 183 -16.42 3.19 -4.42
N ALA A 184 -16.25 1.90 -4.10
CA ALA A 184 -16.26 1.38 -2.74
C ALA A 184 -15.12 1.97 -1.87
N SER A 185 -14.01 2.34 -2.50
CA SER A 185 -12.86 2.99 -1.86
C SER A 185 -13.06 4.51 -1.67
N GLY A 186 -14.16 5.07 -2.17
CA GLY A 186 -14.53 6.48 -2.03
C GLY A 186 -14.01 7.40 -3.13
N GLY A 187 -13.55 6.87 -4.26
CA GLY A 187 -13.22 7.65 -5.45
C GLY A 187 -14.46 7.97 -6.30
N ILE A 188 -14.44 9.09 -7.03
CA ILE A 188 -15.52 9.45 -7.97
C ILE A 188 -15.14 8.96 -9.36
N LEU A 189 -15.74 7.86 -9.81
CA LEU A 189 -15.51 7.34 -11.16
C LEU A 189 -16.13 8.27 -12.22
N VAL A 190 -15.29 8.93 -13.02
CA VAL A 190 -15.73 9.83 -14.10
C VAL A 190 -15.69 9.16 -15.48
N HIS A 191 -14.72 8.28 -15.71
CA HIS A 191 -14.56 7.56 -16.98
C HIS A 191 -14.15 6.11 -16.77
N SER A 192 -14.67 5.24 -17.63
CA SER A 192 -14.26 3.84 -17.77
C SER A 192 -13.86 3.58 -19.22
N VAL A 193 -12.60 3.22 -19.44
CA VAL A 193 -11.98 3.14 -20.76
C VAL A 193 -11.46 1.74 -21.02
N THR A 194 -11.93 1.11 -22.11
CA THR A 194 -11.33 -0.14 -22.58
C THR A 194 -10.07 0.14 -23.39
N GLY A 195 -8.94 -0.41 -22.98
CA GLY A 195 -7.62 -0.21 -23.58
C GLY A 195 -6.77 0.78 -22.79
N LYS A 196 -6.07 1.66 -23.50
CA LYS A 196 -5.20 2.67 -22.89
C LYS A 196 -6.00 3.90 -22.45
N PRO A 197 -5.70 4.52 -21.31
CA PRO A 197 -6.29 5.81 -20.94
C PRO A 197 -5.88 6.89 -21.96
N ALA A 198 -6.76 7.86 -22.19
CA ALA A 198 -6.49 8.96 -23.11
C ALA A 198 -5.40 9.89 -22.55
N ILE A 199 -4.52 10.39 -23.42
CA ILE A 199 -3.47 11.34 -23.01
C ILE A 199 -4.05 12.63 -22.41
N GLN A 200 -5.19 13.08 -22.93
CA GLN A 200 -5.92 14.28 -22.50
C GLN A 200 -6.88 14.02 -21.34
N ASP A 201 -6.81 12.85 -20.69
CA ASP A 201 -7.64 12.55 -19.53
C ASP A 201 -7.40 13.58 -18.42
N THR A 202 -8.50 14.05 -17.81
CA THR A 202 -8.49 15.17 -16.86
C THR A 202 -8.64 14.74 -15.40
N ALA A 203 -8.88 13.44 -15.14
CA ALA A 203 -9.08 12.92 -13.80
C ALA A 203 -7.85 13.18 -12.90
N ASP A 204 -8.09 13.22 -11.60
CA ASP A 204 -7.03 13.37 -10.60
C ASP A 204 -6.24 12.08 -10.41
N VAL A 205 -6.92 10.94 -10.62
CA VAL A 205 -6.33 9.60 -10.53
C VAL A 205 -6.69 8.79 -11.76
N ILE A 206 -5.70 8.08 -12.30
CA ILE A 206 -5.93 6.99 -13.26
C ILE A 206 -5.54 5.67 -12.59
N PHE A 207 -6.49 4.74 -12.52
CA PHE A 207 -6.17 3.32 -12.30
C PHE A 207 -6.14 2.62 -13.64
N TRP A 208 -4.98 2.07 -13.99
CA TRP A 208 -4.79 1.34 -15.23
C TRP A 208 -4.48 -0.13 -14.94
N ASP A 209 -5.46 -0.99 -15.18
CA ASP A 209 -5.29 -2.43 -15.18
C ASP A 209 -4.52 -2.87 -16.43
N LEU A 210 -3.30 -3.38 -16.19
CA LEU A 210 -2.37 -3.78 -17.21
C LEU A 210 -2.38 -5.30 -17.39
N ASP A 211 -2.75 -5.74 -18.59
CA ASP A 211 -2.54 -7.12 -19.02
C ASP A 211 -1.11 -7.38 -19.50
N GLU A 212 -0.46 -6.36 -20.04
CA GLU A 212 0.95 -6.41 -20.44
C GLU A 212 1.88 -5.97 -19.31
N SER A 213 3.18 -6.25 -19.45
CA SER A 213 4.18 -5.69 -18.53
C SER A 213 4.20 -4.16 -18.60
N PRO A 214 4.32 -3.45 -17.45
CA PRO A 214 4.51 -1.99 -17.43
C PRO A 214 5.64 -1.50 -18.36
N LYS A 215 6.66 -2.34 -18.57
CA LYS A 215 7.80 -2.05 -19.43
C LYS A 215 7.40 -1.76 -20.90
N SER A 216 6.34 -2.38 -21.43
CA SER A 216 5.85 -2.10 -22.79
C SER A 216 5.09 -0.77 -22.88
N GLN A 217 4.72 -0.18 -21.74
CA GLN A 217 3.87 1.01 -21.66
C GLN A 217 4.61 2.25 -21.14
N LEU A 218 5.93 2.19 -20.91
CA LEU A 218 6.70 3.29 -20.32
C LEU A 218 6.54 4.62 -21.05
N GLU A 219 6.55 4.63 -22.39
CA GLU A 219 6.34 5.87 -23.15
C GLU A 219 4.93 6.45 -22.93
N TRP A 220 3.92 5.59 -22.82
CA TRP A 220 2.56 6.03 -22.56
C TRP A 220 2.41 6.60 -21.15
N ILE A 221 3.05 5.95 -20.17
CA ILE A 221 3.13 6.41 -18.78
C ILE A 221 3.76 7.82 -18.75
N ARG A 222 4.90 8.02 -19.43
CA ARG A 222 5.55 9.35 -19.51
C ARG A 222 4.65 10.41 -20.16
N LEU A 223 3.94 10.05 -21.23
CA LEU A 223 3.01 10.96 -21.90
C LEU A 223 1.87 11.39 -20.96
N LEU A 224 1.25 10.46 -20.23
CA LEU A 224 0.24 10.78 -19.22
C LEU A 224 0.80 11.71 -18.15
N THR A 225 1.96 11.37 -17.57
CA THR A 225 2.56 12.19 -16.51
C THR A 225 2.92 13.59 -17.00
N SER A 226 3.45 13.72 -18.22
CA SER A 226 3.81 15.02 -18.79
C SER A 226 2.62 15.96 -19.01
N GLN A 227 1.42 15.42 -19.27
CA GLN A 227 0.21 16.20 -19.48
C GLN A 227 -0.34 16.82 -18.19
N LYS A 228 -0.29 16.07 -17.09
CA LYS A 228 -0.74 16.52 -15.77
C LYS A 228 0.19 15.93 -14.70
N PRO A 229 1.30 16.59 -14.34
CA PRO A 229 2.29 16.05 -13.40
C PRO A 229 1.75 15.80 -11.99
N THR A 230 0.66 16.47 -11.61
CA THR A 230 -0.01 16.32 -10.31
C THR A 230 -1.00 15.16 -10.25
N ARG A 231 -1.29 14.52 -11.40
CA ARG A 231 -2.19 13.36 -11.47
C ARG A 231 -1.51 12.14 -10.86
N ALA A 232 -2.24 11.43 -10.01
CA ALA A 232 -1.79 10.12 -9.56
C ALA A 232 -2.07 9.07 -10.66
N LEU A 233 -1.06 8.25 -10.96
CA LEU A 233 -1.18 7.13 -11.90
C LEU A 233 -0.86 5.83 -11.19
N ALA A 234 -1.88 5.00 -10.95
CA ALA A 234 -1.71 3.68 -10.36
C ALA A 234 -1.87 2.58 -11.40
N LEU A 235 -0.90 1.67 -11.44
CA LEU A 235 -0.89 0.53 -12.35
C LEU A 235 -1.29 -0.74 -11.58
N LEU A 236 -2.28 -1.48 -12.06
CA LEU A 236 -2.65 -2.79 -11.50
C LEU A 236 -1.99 -3.88 -12.34
N CYS A 237 -1.08 -4.65 -11.74
CA CYS A 237 -0.27 -5.65 -12.43
C CYS A 237 -0.46 -7.03 -11.80
N SER A 238 -0.46 -8.10 -12.60
CA SER A 238 -0.63 -9.47 -12.05
C SER A 238 0.47 -9.89 -11.07
N PHE A 239 1.72 -9.54 -11.39
CA PHE A 239 2.89 -9.88 -10.60
C PHE A 239 3.91 -8.76 -10.72
N PRO A 240 3.76 -7.65 -9.95
CA PRO A 240 4.74 -6.57 -9.94
C PRO A 240 6.13 -7.13 -9.65
N ARG A 241 7.08 -6.91 -10.56
CA ARG A 241 8.52 -7.21 -10.36
C ARG A 241 9.24 -5.90 -10.08
N SER A 242 10.25 -5.94 -9.20
CA SER A 242 11.00 -4.76 -8.77
C SER A 242 11.50 -3.91 -9.94
N ASP A 243 12.14 -4.53 -10.94
CA ASP A 243 12.70 -3.84 -12.10
C ASP A 243 11.61 -3.14 -12.95
N THR A 244 10.51 -3.83 -13.24
CA THR A 244 9.42 -3.29 -14.05
C THR A 244 8.60 -2.23 -13.33
N ALA A 245 8.41 -2.40 -12.01
CA ALA A 245 7.72 -1.43 -11.17
C ALA A 245 8.57 -0.17 -11.02
N GLN A 246 9.86 -0.31 -10.73
CA GLN A 246 10.79 0.81 -10.65
C GLN A 246 10.82 1.60 -11.96
N ALA A 247 10.94 0.92 -13.11
CA ALA A 247 10.91 1.58 -14.41
C ALA A 247 9.60 2.35 -14.66
N ALA A 248 8.46 1.81 -14.20
CA ALA A 248 7.17 2.47 -14.31
C ALA A 248 7.07 3.71 -13.40
N MET A 249 7.59 3.62 -12.18
CA MET A 249 7.63 4.74 -11.23
C MET A 249 8.57 5.85 -11.74
N GLU A 250 9.74 5.50 -12.28
CA GLU A 250 10.66 6.43 -12.95
C GLU A 250 10.04 7.08 -14.19
N ALA A 251 9.14 6.38 -14.89
CA ALA A 251 8.34 6.94 -15.98
C ALA A 251 7.19 7.86 -15.50
N GLY A 252 6.92 7.89 -14.19
CA GLY A 252 5.94 8.77 -13.56
C GLY A 252 4.69 8.09 -13.02
N ALA A 253 4.65 6.76 -12.92
CA ALA A 253 3.64 6.09 -12.12
C ALA A 253 3.78 6.50 -10.65
N THR A 254 2.65 6.67 -9.97
CA THR A 254 2.57 6.99 -8.54
C THR A 254 2.52 5.75 -7.67
N ALA A 255 1.94 4.66 -8.19
CA ALA A 255 1.88 3.39 -7.50
C ALA A 255 1.82 2.22 -8.50
N VAL A 256 2.33 1.07 -8.07
CA VAL A 256 2.15 -0.21 -8.76
C VAL A 256 1.54 -1.17 -7.75
N LEU A 257 0.34 -1.65 -8.03
CA LEU A 257 -0.42 -2.55 -7.15
C LEU A 257 -0.54 -3.95 -7.76
N GLY A 258 -0.65 -4.96 -6.92
CA GLY A 258 -0.79 -6.35 -7.35
C GLY A 258 -2.23 -6.73 -7.65
N ARG A 259 -2.44 -7.71 -8.55
CA ARG A 259 -3.73 -8.38 -8.73
C ARG A 259 -3.74 -9.73 -7.99
N PRO A 260 -4.78 -10.01 -7.17
CA PRO A 260 -5.91 -9.13 -6.83
C PRO A 260 -5.49 -8.00 -5.88
N THR A 261 -6.18 -6.85 -5.99
CA THR A 261 -6.04 -5.69 -5.09
C THR A 261 -7.28 -5.53 -4.20
N ASP A 262 -7.23 -4.69 -3.17
CA ASP A 262 -8.34 -4.43 -2.25
C ASP A 262 -8.64 -2.94 -2.04
N CYS A 263 -9.72 -2.65 -1.32
CA CYS A 263 -10.18 -1.29 -1.07
C CYS A 263 -9.14 -0.44 -0.32
N GLU A 264 -8.36 -1.05 0.57
CA GLU A 264 -7.37 -0.33 1.35
C GLU A 264 -6.20 0.13 0.48
N ALA A 265 -5.69 -0.73 -0.41
CA ALA A 265 -4.65 -0.34 -1.36
C ALA A 265 -5.13 0.75 -2.34
N ILE A 266 -6.33 0.62 -2.90
CA ILE A 266 -6.93 1.64 -3.78
C ILE A 266 -7.13 2.96 -3.03
N ARG A 267 -7.66 2.92 -1.81
CA ARG A 267 -7.83 4.11 -0.97
C ARG A 267 -6.51 4.81 -0.68
N GLY A 268 -5.43 4.05 -0.49
CA GLY A 268 -4.08 4.59 -0.34
C GLY A 268 -3.68 5.51 -1.48
N VAL A 269 -3.85 5.05 -2.72
CA VAL A 269 -3.58 5.86 -3.92
C VAL A 269 -4.46 7.11 -3.96
N LEU A 270 -5.74 7.00 -3.60
CA LEU A 270 -6.64 8.16 -3.52
C LEU A 270 -6.14 9.19 -2.49
N CYS A 271 -5.64 8.75 -1.33
CA CYS A 271 -5.07 9.62 -0.31
C CYS A 271 -3.77 10.30 -0.79
N MET A 272 -2.91 9.58 -1.52
CA MET A 272 -1.71 10.16 -2.13
C MET A 272 -2.07 11.27 -3.13
N ALA A 273 -3.08 11.03 -3.98
CA ALA A 273 -3.57 12.02 -4.93
C ALA A 273 -4.13 13.28 -4.25
N GLN A 274 -4.95 13.10 -3.21
CA GLN A 274 -5.48 14.22 -2.42
C GLN A 274 -4.37 15.05 -1.79
N THR A 275 -3.33 14.40 -1.27
CA THR A 275 -2.17 15.07 -0.66
C THR A 275 -1.41 15.90 -1.71
N ALA A 276 -1.19 15.34 -2.90
CA ALA A 276 -0.56 16.05 -4.01
C ALA A 276 -1.39 17.27 -4.47
N LEU A 277 -2.72 17.13 -4.58
CA LEU A 277 -3.62 18.24 -4.94
C LEU A 277 -3.55 19.38 -3.90
N LEU A 278 -3.61 19.05 -2.62
CA LEU A 278 -3.52 20.02 -1.52
C LEU A 278 -2.17 20.73 -1.46
N ALA A 279 -1.08 20.08 -1.86
CA ALA A 279 0.24 20.70 -1.92
C ALA A 279 0.39 21.74 -3.04
N THR A 280 -0.51 21.74 -4.03
CA THR A 280 -0.49 22.64 -5.19
C THR A 280 -1.51 23.79 -5.14
N SER A 281 -2.38 23.80 -4.13
CA SER A 281 -3.38 24.84 -3.87
C SER A 281 -2.85 25.92 -2.94
#